data_AF-A0A5J4U3W5-F1
#
_entry.id   AF-A0A5J4U3W5-F1
#
_cell.length_a   1.000
_cell.length_b   1.000
_cell.length_c   1.000
_cell.angle_alpha   90.00
_cell.angle_beta   90.00
_cell.angle_gamma   90.00
#
_symmetry.space_group_name_H-M   'P 1'
#
loop_
_entity.id
_entity.type
_entity.pdbx_description
1 polymer ?
#
loop_
_entity_poly.entity_id
_entity_poly.type
_entity_poly.pdbx_seq_one_letter_code
_entity_poly.pdbx_strand_id
1 'polypeptide(L)'
;MLVITISTASGSGEEQDGEIFQGLYCISKFLKYLHQGNYSFPPQPLLVRRSDEQIEEEGGNEEIESQIINEGNFFGCNIKDEANEAKGWILNYFIDQGNQRPDCHPIDSTAWEMEQGITSQS
;
A
#
# COMPACT_ATOMS: atom_id res chain seq x y z
N MET A 1 -10.82 -5.29 -0.96
CA MET A 1 -11.87 -4.38 -1.49
C MET A 1 -11.57 -2.94 -1.09
N LEU A 2 -10.39 -2.44 -1.50
CA LEU A 2 -9.95 -1.06 -1.24
C LEU A 2 -10.06 -0.18 -2.51
N VAL A 3 -10.07 -0.82 -3.69
CA VAL A 3 -9.87 -0.17 -5.00
C VAL A 3 -11.22 0.17 -5.66
N ILE A 4 -12.16 -0.78 -5.70
CA ILE A 4 -13.41 -0.70 -6.49
C ILE A 4 -14.37 0.45 -6.06
N THR A 5 -14.08 1.18 -4.99
CA THR A 5 -15.00 2.23 -4.51
C THR A 5 -14.87 3.54 -5.31
N ILE A 6 -13.72 3.84 -5.90
CA ILE A 6 -13.52 5.09 -6.66
C ILE A 6 -14.24 5.02 -8.03
N SER A 7 -14.42 3.82 -8.58
CA SER A 7 -14.88 3.55 -9.95
C SER A 7 -16.38 3.80 -10.16
N THR A 8 -17.15 3.98 -9.09
CA THR A 8 -18.61 4.18 -9.19
C THR A 8 -18.98 5.65 -9.41
N ALA A 9 -18.01 6.56 -9.25
CA ALA A 9 -18.18 7.96 -9.51
C ALA A 9 -18.00 8.23 -11.02
N SER A 10 -19.05 8.05 -11.84
CA SER A 10 -19.05 8.38 -13.28
C SER A 10 -19.92 9.60 -13.65
N GLY A 11 -20.55 10.27 -12.67
CA GLY A 11 -21.49 11.37 -12.93
C GLY A 11 -20.96 12.73 -12.51
N SER A 12 -20.71 13.63 -13.48
CA SER A 12 -20.16 14.98 -13.26
C SER A 12 -20.93 15.80 -12.20
N GLY A 13 -20.27 16.24 -11.13
CA GLY A 13 -20.81 17.20 -10.16
C GLY A 13 -20.00 17.30 -8.85
N GLU A 14 -20.25 18.35 -8.06
CA GLU A 14 -19.55 18.59 -6.77
C GLU A 14 -19.71 17.43 -5.77
N GLU A 15 -20.81 16.69 -5.83
CA GLU A 15 -21.07 15.51 -4.98
C GLU A 15 -20.15 14.33 -5.37
N GLN A 16 -19.93 14.14 -6.67
CA GLN A 16 -18.99 13.15 -7.21
C GLN A 16 -17.56 13.51 -6.82
N ASP A 17 -17.21 14.79 -6.90
CA ASP A 17 -15.90 15.29 -6.49
C ASP A 17 -15.64 15.03 -4.99
N GLY A 18 -16.67 15.16 -4.16
CA GLY A 18 -16.61 14.81 -2.74
C GLY A 18 -16.40 13.33 -2.47
N GLU A 19 -17.08 12.45 -3.20
CA GLU A 19 -16.89 10.99 -3.09
C GLU A 19 -15.48 10.57 -3.51
N ILE A 20 -14.98 11.12 -4.62
CA ILE A 20 -13.63 10.87 -5.12
C ILE A 20 -12.60 11.35 -4.09
N PHE A 21 -12.74 12.60 -3.60
CA PHE A 21 -11.89 13.14 -2.56
C PHE A 21 -11.87 12.25 -1.31
N GLN A 22 -13.05 11.85 -0.83
CA GLN A 22 -13.17 11.01 0.36
C GLN A 22 -12.50 9.64 0.17
N GLY A 23 -12.66 9.03 -1.01
CA GLY A 23 -11.99 7.78 -1.39
C GLY A 23 -10.46 7.91 -1.37
N LEU A 24 -9.92 8.90 -2.09
CA LEU A 24 -8.48 9.18 -2.14
C LEU A 24 -7.89 9.48 -0.77
N TYR A 25 -8.59 10.27 0.05
CA TYR A 25 -8.19 10.58 1.42
C TYR A 25 -8.13 9.33 2.30
N CYS A 26 -9.11 8.43 2.19
CA CYS A 26 -9.13 7.18 2.96
C CYS A 26 -7.98 6.25 2.57
N ILE A 27 -7.71 6.11 1.27
CA ILE A 27 -6.59 5.30 0.76
C ILE A 27 -5.26 5.86 1.24
N SER A 28 -5.05 7.17 1.08
CA SER A 28 -3.82 7.84 1.52
C SER A 28 -3.57 7.67 3.02
N LYS A 29 -4.61 7.85 3.85
CA LYS A 29 -4.57 7.61 5.29
C LYS A 29 -4.22 6.17 5.62
N PHE A 30 -4.87 5.21 4.96
CA PHE A 30 -4.64 3.78 5.17
C PHE A 30 -3.19 3.41 4.87
N LEU A 31 -2.67 3.79 3.69
CA LEU A 31 -1.29 3.51 3.28
C LEU A 31 -0.26 4.21 4.18
N LYS A 32 -0.54 5.44 4.61
CA LYS A 32 0.31 6.14 5.58
C LYS A 32 0.43 5.39 6.90
N TYR A 33 -0.70 4.93 7.45
CA TYR A 33 -0.66 4.12 8.67
C TYR A 33 0.06 2.78 8.45
N LEU A 34 -0.05 2.22 7.24
CA LEU A 34 0.65 1.00 6.80
C LEU A 34 2.15 1.16 6.85
N HIS A 35 2.63 2.20 6.20
CA HIS A 35 4.03 2.52 6.17
C HIS A 35 4.59 2.87 7.56
N GLN A 36 3.82 3.58 8.39
CA GLN A 36 4.27 3.96 9.73
C GLN A 36 4.22 2.84 10.76
N GLY A 37 3.61 1.69 10.44
CA GLY A 37 3.36 0.61 11.40
C GLY A 37 2.50 1.04 12.61
N ASN A 38 1.85 2.20 12.53
CA ASN A 38 1.11 2.80 13.64
C ASN A 38 -0.35 2.35 13.58
N TYR A 39 -0.55 1.10 13.96
CA TYR A 39 -1.85 0.48 14.04
C TYR A 39 -2.16 0.04 15.47
N SER A 40 -3.39 0.29 15.92
CA SER A 40 -3.91 -0.41 17.10
C SER A 40 -4.21 -1.89 16.81
N PHE A 41 -4.16 -2.32 15.55
CA PHE A 41 -4.32 -3.71 15.14
C PHE A 41 -2.94 -4.36 14.94
N PRO A 42 -2.74 -5.61 15.36
CA PRO A 42 -1.52 -6.32 15.05
C PRO A 42 -1.32 -6.40 13.53
N PRO A 43 -0.08 -6.32 13.02
CA PRO A 43 0.20 -6.50 11.60
C PRO A 43 -0.44 -7.80 11.10
N GLN A 44 -1.18 -7.73 9.99
CA GLN A 44 -1.77 -8.89 9.33
C GLN A 44 -1.13 -9.06 7.95
N PRO A 45 0.02 -9.76 7.86
CA PRO A 45 0.77 -9.91 6.60
C PRO A 45 -0.07 -10.50 5.46
N LEU A 46 -1.06 -11.34 5.78
CA LEU A 46 -1.96 -11.94 4.80
C LEU A 46 -2.92 -10.91 4.16
N LEU A 47 -3.35 -9.89 4.90
CA LEU A 47 -4.19 -8.82 4.36
C LEU A 47 -3.40 -7.86 3.50
N VAL A 48 -2.15 -7.61 3.89
CA VAL A 48 -1.18 -6.84 3.11
C VAL A 48 -0.97 -7.46 1.73
N ARG A 49 -0.57 -8.74 1.66
CA ARG A 49 -0.30 -9.41 0.38
C ARG A 49 -1.52 -9.44 -0.54
N ARG A 50 -2.71 -9.69 0.02
CA ARG A 50 -3.95 -9.62 -0.76
C ARG A 50 -4.26 -8.21 -1.26
N SER A 51 -3.91 -7.16 -0.51
CA SER A 51 -4.16 -5.79 -0.94
C SER A 51 -3.28 -5.41 -2.13
N ASP A 52 -2.02 -5.87 -2.13
CA ASP A 52 -1.08 -5.63 -3.24
C ASP A 52 -1.55 -6.33 -4.52
N GLU A 53 -1.92 -7.62 -4.41
CA GLU A 53 -2.50 -8.39 -5.51
C GLU A 53 -3.77 -7.73 -6.05
N GLN A 54 -4.64 -7.22 -5.16
CA GLN A 54 -5.86 -6.52 -5.59
C GLN A 54 -5.59 -5.17 -6.26
N ILE A 55 -4.62 -4.38 -5.78
CA ILE A 55 -4.26 -3.10 -6.40
C ILE A 55 -3.78 -3.30 -7.83
N GLU A 56 -3.04 -4.38 -8.09
CA GLU A 56 -2.57 -4.74 -9.43
C GLU A 56 -3.68 -5.40 -10.28
N GLU A 57 -4.38 -6.41 -9.75
CA GLU A 57 -5.39 -7.18 -10.51
C GLU A 57 -6.65 -6.38 -10.83
N GLU A 58 -7.09 -5.51 -9.91
CA GLU A 58 -8.32 -4.70 -10.06
C GLU A 58 -8.05 -3.34 -10.74
N GLY A 59 -6.81 -3.05 -11.15
CA GLY A 59 -6.46 -1.82 -11.88
C GLY A 59 -6.46 -0.55 -11.00
N GLY A 60 -6.12 -0.69 -9.71
CA GLY A 60 -6.16 0.43 -8.76
C GLY A 60 -5.13 1.52 -9.06
N ASN A 61 -4.03 1.18 -9.72
CA ASN A 61 -3.04 2.15 -10.17
C ASN A 61 -3.59 3.02 -11.31
N GLU A 62 -4.23 2.39 -12.29
CA GLU A 62 -4.89 3.06 -13.43
C GLU A 62 -6.02 3.96 -12.96
N GLU A 63 -6.77 3.50 -11.96
CA GLU A 63 -7.86 4.25 -11.36
C GLU A 63 -7.39 5.53 -10.67
N ILE A 64 -6.34 5.46 -9.86
CA ILE A 64 -5.73 6.66 -9.24
C ILE A 64 -5.14 7.58 -10.31
N GLU A 65 -4.49 7.01 -11.33
CA GLU A 65 -3.93 7.79 -12.43
C GLU A 65 -5.00 8.55 -13.24
N SER A 66 -6.20 7.96 -13.38
CA SER A 66 -7.34 8.64 -14.01
C SER A 66 -7.83 9.87 -13.23
N GLN A 67 -7.65 9.90 -11.90
CA GLN A 67 -8.06 11.03 -11.06
C GLN A 67 -7.02 12.16 -11.02
N ILE A 68 -5.79 11.95 -11.50
CA ILE A 68 -4.75 13.00 -11.56
C ILE A 68 -5.10 14.12 -12.55
N ILE A 69 -5.94 13.82 -13.56
CA ILE A 69 -6.44 14.82 -14.52
C ILE A 69 -7.79 15.43 -14.08
N ASN A 70 -8.32 15.02 -12.93
CA ASN A 70 -9.57 15.54 -12.41
C ASN A 70 -9.33 16.94 -11.81
N GLU A 71 -9.92 17.96 -12.45
CA GLU A 71 -9.87 19.37 -12.02
C GLU A 71 -10.94 19.73 -10.97
N GLY A 72 -11.65 18.72 -10.45
CA GLY A 72 -12.63 18.86 -9.38
C GLY A 72 -11.99 19.36 -8.09
N ASN A 73 -12.76 20.16 -7.37
CA ASN A 73 -12.35 20.76 -6.10
C ASN A 73 -13.43 20.51 -5.06
N PHE A 74 -13.01 19.97 -3.92
CA PHE A 74 -13.89 19.70 -2.81
C PHE A 74 -13.36 20.36 -1.53
N PHE A 75 -14.16 21.26 -0.94
CA PHE A 75 -13.79 22.03 0.26
C PHE A 75 -12.44 22.78 0.18
N GLY A 76 -12.02 23.18 -1.02
CA GLY A 76 -10.74 23.87 -1.23
C GLY A 76 -9.55 22.94 -1.44
N CYS A 77 -9.77 21.62 -1.43
CA CYS A 77 -8.79 20.62 -1.82
C CYS A 77 -9.00 20.22 -3.28
N ASN A 78 -7.92 20.16 -4.06
CA ASN A 78 -8.00 19.72 -5.45
C ASN A 78 -7.88 18.20 -5.49
N ILE A 79 -8.78 17.54 -6.21
CA ILE A 79 -8.77 16.07 -6.34
C ILE A 79 -7.45 15.57 -6.91
N LYS A 80 -6.90 16.30 -7.86
CA LYS A 80 -5.58 16.04 -8.44
C LYS A 80 -4.45 16.01 -7.41
N ASP A 81 -4.44 16.92 -6.45
CA ASP A 81 -3.39 16.97 -5.44
C ASP A 81 -3.47 15.71 -4.55
N GLU A 82 -4.69 15.28 -4.26
CA GLU A 82 -4.97 14.14 -3.38
C GLU A 82 -4.72 12.81 -4.11
N ALA A 83 -4.98 12.75 -5.42
CA ALA A 83 -4.60 11.64 -6.28
C ALA A 83 -3.07 11.50 -6.37
N ASN A 84 -2.34 12.62 -6.45
CA ASN A 84 -0.88 12.61 -6.42
C ASN A 84 -0.34 12.15 -5.06
N GLU A 85 -0.96 12.56 -3.95
CA GLU A 85 -0.58 12.09 -2.61
C GLU A 85 -0.78 10.57 -2.49
N ALA A 86 -1.95 10.07 -2.91
CA ALA A 86 -2.27 8.64 -2.90
C ALA A 86 -1.25 7.84 -3.72
N LYS A 87 -0.94 8.31 -4.94
CA LYS A 87 0.10 7.70 -5.81
C LYS A 87 1.47 7.67 -5.13
N GLY A 88 1.84 8.75 -4.45
CA GLY A 88 3.09 8.82 -3.68
C GLY A 88 3.14 7.80 -2.55
N TRP A 89 2.06 7.64 -1.79
CA TRP A 89 1.97 6.64 -0.72
C TRP A 89 2.07 5.20 -1.23
N ILE A 90 1.41 4.89 -2.36
CA ILE A 90 1.50 3.58 -3.00
C ILE A 90 2.95 3.27 -3.42
N LEU A 91 3.60 4.20 -4.11
CA LEU A 91 4.99 4.01 -4.55
C LEU A 91 5.94 3.83 -3.36
N ASN A 92 5.82 4.67 -2.34
CA ASN A 92 6.65 4.57 -1.13
C ASN A 92 6.44 3.22 -0.42
N TYR A 93 5.20 2.75 -0.35
CA TYR A 93 4.88 1.47 0.26
C TYR A 93 5.53 0.29 -0.50
N PHE A 94 5.44 0.26 -1.84
CA PHE A 94 6.08 -0.78 -2.65
C PHE A 94 7.60 -0.70 -2.62
N ILE A 95 8.18 0.50 -2.60
CA ILE A 95 9.63 0.69 -2.43
C ILE A 95 10.08 0.13 -1.08
N ASP A 96 9.32 0.37 0.00
CA ASP A 96 9.62 -0.13 1.33
C ASP A 96 9.50 -1.66 1.41
N GLN A 97 8.49 -2.27 0.78
CA GLN A 97 8.39 -3.73 0.64
C GLN A 97 9.57 -4.31 -0.16
N GLY A 98 9.97 -3.67 -1.26
CA GLY A 98 11.12 -4.07 -2.08
C GLY A 98 12.48 -3.81 -1.42
N ASN A 99 12.52 -2.95 -0.40
CA ASN A 99 13.69 -2.62 0.40
C ASN A 99 13.64 -3.26 1.80
N GLN A 100 12.78 -4.27 2.00
CA GLN A 100 12.89 -5.16 3.14
C GLN A 100 14.30 -5.74 3.11
N ARG A 101 15.14 -5.25 4.03
CA ARG A 101 16.42 -5.88 4.34
C ARG A 101 16.13 -7.38 4.45
N PRO A 102 16.96 -8.26 3.86
CA PRO A 102 16.76 -9.68 4.05
C PRO A 102 16.65 -9.88 5.55
N ASP A 103 15.49 -10.35 6.02
CA ASP A 103 15.35 -10.83 7.38
C ASP A 103 16.49 -11.83 7.51
N CYS A 104 17.52 -11.46 8.24
CA CYS A 104 18.60 -12.35 8.57
C CYS A 104 17.97 -13.40 9.45
N HIS A 105 17.42 -14.43 8.79
CA HIS A 105 17.15 -15.71 9.41
C HIS A 105 18.50 -16.08 9.98
N PRO A 106 18.65 -16.26 11.31
CA PRO A 106 19.80 -16.95 11.81
C PRO A 106 19.77 -18.28 11.07
N ILE A 107 20.72 -18.49 10.16
CA ILE A 107 21.10 -19.85 9.80
C ILE A 107 21.51 -20.40 11.15
N ASP A 108 20.63 -21.20 11.73
CA ASP A 108 20.84 -21.91 12.97
C ASP A 108 22.26 -22.47 12.87
N SER A 109 23.20 -21.94 13.66
CA SER A 109 24.63 -22.24 13.52
C SER A 109 24.92 -23.75 13.58
N THR A 110 23.97 -24.49 14.12
CA THR A 110 23.89 -25.96 14.15
C THR A 110 23.81 -26.60 12.77
N ALA A 111 23.13 -26.01 11.78
CA ALA A 111 23.05 -26.57 10.43
C ALA A 111 24.40 -26.48 9.71
N TRP A 112 25.16 -25.40 9.94
CA TRP A 112 26.47 -25.22 9.33
C TRP A 112 27.53 -26.15 9.97
N GLU A 113 27.47 -26.35 11.29
CA GLU A 113 28.36 -27.28 12.00
C GLU A 113 28.10 -28.75 11.62
N MET A 114 26.83 -29.11 11.34
CA MET A 114 26.47 -30.45 10.86
C MET A 114 26.95 -30.72 9.43
N GLU A 115 26.94 -29.73 8.53
CA GLU A 115 27.49 -29.86 7.17
C GLU A 115 29.03 -29.94 7.14
N GLN A 116 29.71 -29.30 8.09
CA GLN A 116 31.18 -29.37 8.19
C GLN A 116 31.71 -30.61 8.91
N GLY A 117 30.84 -31.49 9.40
CA GLY A 117 31.27 -32.69 10.12
C GLY A 117 32.13 -32.40 11.34
N ILE A 118 32.01 -31.20 11.93
CA ILE A 118 32.76 -30.81 13.13
C ILE A 118 32.03 -31.39 14.33
N THR A 119 32.13 -32.70 14.52
CA THR A 119 31.88 -33.30 15.83
C THR A 119 33.10 -33.01 16.69
N SER A 120 33.02 -31.95 17.50
CA SER A 120 34.01 -31.72 18.55
C SER A 120 33.86 -32.83 19.61
N GLN A 121 34.57 -33.94 19.41
CA GLN A 121 34.90 -34.87 20.47
C GLN A 121 36.14 -34.34 21.22
N SER A 122 35.93 -33.76 22.41
CA SER A 122 36.56 -34.15 23.69
C SER A 122 36.09 -33.23 24.81
#